data_AF-A0A315BIA1-F1
#
_entry.id   AF-A0A315BIA1-F1
#
_cell.length_a   1.000
_cell.length_b   1.000
_cell.length_c   1.000
_cell.angle_alpha   90.00
_cell.angle_beta   90.00
_cell.angle_gamma   90.00
#
_symmetry.space_group_name_H-M   'P 1'
#
loop_
_entity.id
_entity.type
_entity.pdbx_description
1 polymer ?
#
loop_
_entity_poly.entity_id
_entity_poly.type
_entity_poly.pdbx_seq_one_letter_code
_entity_poly.pdbx_strand_id
1 'polypeptide(L)'
;MQTLTANEAKTQFGHFIDLAQREPVRVMRRDRVVGVMVSAHDYEAMLEFYANRLQHTLVDTATKAEHAGLTSELLEDLLRDES
;
A
#
# COMPACT_ATOMS: atom_id res chain seq x y z
N MET A 1 -14.01 10.59 4.27
CA MET A 1 -13.64 9.42 5.10
C MET A 1 -14.33 9.54 6.44
N GLN A 2 -15.33 8.70 6.68
CA GLN A 2 -16.07 8.66 7.95
C GLN A 2 -15.26 7.97 9.04
N THR A 3 -15.63 8.23 10.29
CA THR A 3 -14.98 7.63 11.47
C THR A 3 -16.03 7.04 12.40
N LEU A 4 -15.85 5.77 12.76
CA LEU A 4 -16.67 5.05 13.72
C LEU A 4 -15.84 4.62 14.91
N THR A 5 -16.44 4.50 16.08
CA THR A 5 -15.86 3.77 17.19
C THR A 5 -15.91 2.26 16.91
N ALA A 6 -15.04 1.50 17.58
CA ALA A 6 -15.06 0.04 17.50
C ALA A 6 -16.39 -0.55 17.99
N ASN A 7 -17.10 0.14 18.89
CA ASN A 7 -18.42 -0.28 19.34
C ASN A 7 -19.47 -0.06 18.25
N GLU A 8 -19.51 1.11 17.62
CA GLU A 8 -20.44 1.39 16.50
C GLU A 8 -20.22 0.43 15.34
N ALA A 9 -18.97 0.21 14.93
CA ALA A 9 -18.62 -0.75 13.88
C ALA A 9 -19.09 -2.17 14.22
N LYS A 10 -19.04 -2.58 15.49
CA LYS A 10 -19.52 -3.89 15.97
C LYS A 10 -21.05 -3.96 15.98
N THR A 11 -21.72 -2.93 16.52
CA THR A 11 -23.18 -2.96 16.74
C THR A 11 -23.98 -2.67 15.47
N GLN A 12 -23.40 -1.95 14.51
CA GLN A 12 -24.04 -1.50 13.28
C GLN A 12 -23.28 -2.01 12.05
N PHE A 13 -22.86 -3.27 12.09
CA PHE A 13 -21.97 -3.83 11.07
C PHE A 13 -22.53 -3.72 9.64
N GLY A 14 -23.82 -3.94 9.42
CA GLY A 14 -24.43 -3.77 8.10
C GLY A 14 -24.27 -2.35 7.55
N HIS A 15 -24.59 -1.33 8.36
CA HIS A 15 -24.38 0.07 7.99
C HIS A 15 -22.90 0.39 7.76
N PHE A 16 -22.01 -0.16 8.59
CA PHE A 16 -20.57 0.01 8.43
C PHE A 16 -20.06 -0.52 7.09
N ILE A 17 -20.54 -1.69 6.63
CA ILE A 17 -20.23 -2.22 5.30
C ILE A 17 -20.76 -1.29 4.20
N ASP A 18 -22.01 -0.83 4.31
CA ASP A 18 -22.60 0.07 3.30
C ASP A 18 -21.80 1.38 3.16
N LEU A 19 -21.30 1.91 4.28
CA LEU A 19 -20.41 3.07 4.28
C LEU A 19 -19.08 2.77 3.59
N ALA A 20 -18.44 1.63 3.94
CA ALA A 20 -17.16 1.22 3.39
C ALA A 20 -17.18 0.93 1.89
N GLN A 21 -18.35 0.57 1.34
CA GLN A 21 -18.55 0.41 -0.11
C GLN A 21 -18.55 1.75 -0.88
N ARG A 22 -18.81 2.87 -0.21
CA ARG A 22 -18.89 4.20 -0.83
C ARG A 22 -17.60 5.00 -0.66
N GLU A 23 -16.99 4.90 0.51
CA GLU A 23 -15.72 5.55 0.82
C GLU A 23 -15.00 4.81 1.97
N PRO A 24 -13.68 4.96 2.11
CA PRO A 24 -12.97 4.44 3.27
C PRO A 24 -13.60 4.90 4.59
N VAL A 25 -13.65 3.98 5.57
CA VAL A 25 -14.15 4.25 6.91
C VAL A 25 -13.10 3.88 7.94
N ARG A 26 -12.80 4.83 8.82
CA ARG A 26 -11.83 4.68 9.90
C ARG A 26 -12.52 4.13 11.15
N VAL A 27 -11.88 3.20 11.84
CA VAL A 27 -12.35 2.67 13.13
C VAL A 27 -11.43 3.11 14.26
N MET A 28 -12.01 3.67 15.32
CA MET A 28 -11.31 4.17 16.50
C MET A 28 -11.61 3.35 17.76
N ARG A 29 -10.60 3.18 18.63
CA ARG A 29 -10.75 2.61 19.97
C ARG A 29 -9.88 3.37 20.95
N ARG A 30 -10.46 3.91 22.03
CA ARG A 30 -9.75 4.69 23.05
C ARG A 30 -8.87 5.79 22.40
N ASP A 31 -9.50 6.59 21.54
CA ASP A 31 -8.88 7.70 20.80
C ASP A 31 -7.73 7.33 19.85
N ARG A 32 -7.57 6.05 19.52
CA ARG A 32 -6.59 5.57 18.55
C ARG A 32 -7.27 4.93 17.35
N VAL A 33 -6.71 5.18 16.16
CA VAL A 33 -7.10 4.44 14.95
C VAL A 33 -6.65 2.99 15.11
N VAL A 34 -7.61 2.07 15.00
CA VAL A 34 -7.33 0.62 15.07
C VAL A 34 -7.46 -0.07 13.72
N GLY A 35 -8.09 0.58 12.75
CA GLY A 35 -8.20 0.06 11.40
C GLY A 35 -8.89 1.02 10.46
N VAL A 36 -8.81 0.71 9.17
CA VAL A 36 -9.58 1.34 8.10
C VAL A 36 -10.20 0.21 7.29
N MET A 37 -11.49 0.33 6.98
CA MET A 37 -12.18 -0.55 6.06
C MET A 37 -12.40 0.20 4.75
N VAL A 38 -12.20 -0.52 3.66
CA VAL A 38 -12.40 -0.05 2.27
C VAL A 38 -13.21 -1.10 1.53
N SER A 39 -13.75 -0.74 0.37
CA SER A 39 -14.36 -1.71 -0.54
C SER A 39 -13.31 -2.72 -1.02
N ALA A 40 -13.74 -3.93 -1.41
CA ALA A 40 -12.83 -4.93 -1.96
C ALA A 40 -12.16 -4.43 -3.25
N HIS A 41 -12.91 -3.71 -4.09
CA HIS A 41 -12.39 -3.11 -5.32
C HIS A 41 -11.28 -2.09 -5.05
N ASP A 42 -11.50 -1.18 -4.08
CA ASP A 42 -10.47 -0.19 -3.72
C ASP A 42 -9.24 -0.85 -3.11
N TYR A 43 -9.42 -1.94 -2.36
CA TYR A 43 -8.30 -2.71 -1.82
C TYR A 43 -7.45 -3.34 -2.92
N GLU A 44 -8.07 -3.97 -3.92
CA GLU A 44 -7.38 -4.55 -5.07
C GLU A 44 -6.67 -3.48 -5.90
N ALA A 45 -7.36 -2.37 -6.20
CA ALA A 45 -6.77 -1.24 -6.91
C ALA A 45 -5.56 -0.64 -6.16
N MET A 46 -5.63 -0.60 -4.82
CA MET A 46 -4.52 -0.15 -4.00
C MET A 46 -3.32 -1.10 -4.08
N LEU A 47 -3.53 -2.43 -4.08
CA LEU A 47 -2.46 -3.40 -4.26
C LEU A 47 -1.78 -3.26 -5.63
N GLU A 48 -2.58 -3.13 -6.68
CA GLU A 48 -2.08 -2.92 -8.05
C GLU A 48 -1.27 -1.60 -8.15
N PHE A 49 -1.80 -0.52 -7.57
CA PHE A 49 -1.10 0.75 -7.52
C PHE A 49 0.28 0.65 -6.86
N TYR A 50 0.39 -0.05 -5.74
CA TYR A 50 1.69 -0.23 -5.08
C TYR A 50 2.66 -1.09 -5.88
N ALA A 51 2.16 -2.16 -6.52
CA ALA A 51 2.97 -3.00 -7.39
C ALA A 51 3.53 -2.18 -8.57
N ASN A 52 2.66 -1.42 -9.25
CA ASN A 52 3.04 -0.56 -10.37
C ASN A 52 4.03 0.53 -9.93
N ARG A 53 3.80 1.16 -8.78
CA ARG A 53 4.73 2.16 -8.23
C ARG A 53 6.11 1.58 -7.92
N LEU A 54 6.17 0.37 -7.37
CA LEU A 54 7.44 -0.32 -7.11
C LEU A 54 8.16 -0.61 -8.42
N GLN A 55 7.46 -1.18 -9.42
CA GLN A 55 8.02 -1.47 -10.74
C GLN A 55 8.58 -0.21 -11.40
N HIS A 56 7.83 0.90 -11.40
CA HIS A 56 8.30 2.17 -11.93
C HIS A 56 9.56 2.65 -11.21
N THR A 57 9.59 2.59 -9.88
CA THR A 57 10.77 3.01 -9.10
C THR A 57 11.99 2.15 -9.44
N LEU A 58 11.82 0.83 -9.63
CA LEU A 58 12.89 -0.07 -10.02
C LEU A 58 13.43 0.25 -11.41
N VAL A 59 12.54 0.48 -12.39
CA VAL A 59 12.93 0.87 -13.76
C VAL A 59 13.69 2.20 -13.74
N ASP A 60 13.15 3.22 -13.07
CA ASP A 60 13.79 4.53 -12.98
C ASP A 60 15.18 4.45 -12.33
N THR A 61 15.32 3.60 -11.31
CA THR A 61 16.60 3.39 -10.62
C THR A 61 17.58 2.66 -11.52
N ALA A 62 17.14 1.62 -12.23
CA ALA A 62 17.96 0.87 -13.18
C ALA A 62 18.48 1.78 -14.31
N THR A 63 17.61 2.59 -14.92
CA THR A 63 18.00 3.55 -15.97
C THR A 63 19.01 4.58 -15.46
N LYS A 64 18.82 5.10 -14.23
CA LYS A 64 19.79 6.02 -13.62
C LYS A 64 21.14 5.36 -13.37
N ALA A 65 21.15 4.10 -12.92
CA ALA A 65 22.37 3.36 -12.67
C ALA A 65 23.12 3.06 -13.98
N GLU A 66 22.40 2.64 -15.03
CA GLU A 66 22.96 2.43 -16.37
C GLU A 66 23.59 3.74 -16.91
N HIS A 67 22.89 4.87 -16.80
CA HIS A 67 23.43 6.18 -17.18
C HIS A 67 24.65 6.60 -16.34
N ALA A 68 24.76 6.13 -15.09
CA ALA A 68 25.92 6.34 -14.24
C ALA A 68 27.08 5.37 -14.55
N GLY A 69 26.92 4.47 -15.53
CA GLY A 69 27.95 3.53 -15.98
C GLY A 69 27.89 2.15 -15.32
N LEU A 70 26.79 1.80 -14.65
CA LEU A 70 26.60 0.43 -14.16
C LEU A 70 26.42 -0.53 -15.34
N THR A 71 27.34 -1.50 -15.47
CA THR A 71 27.25 -2.61 -16.43
C THR A 71 26.88 -3.91 -15.73
N SER A 72 26.51 -4.92 -16.51
CA SER A 72 26.22 -6.27 -15.99
C SER A 72 27.41 -6.85 -15.22
N GLU A 73 28.63 -6.66 -15.73
CA GLU A 73 29.86 -7.14 -15.08
C GLU A 73 30.09 -6.44 -13.74
N LEU A 74 29.97 -5.12 -13.69
CA LEU A 74 30.14 -4.36 -12.45
C LEU A 74 29.06 -4.72 -11.41
N LEU A 75 27.83 -4.95 -11.86
CA LEU A 75 26.74 -5.41 -10.98
C LEU A 75 27.03 -6.80 -10.41
N GLU A 76 27.51 -7.74 -11.23
CA GLU A 76 27.90 -9.08 -10.76
C GLU A 76 29.02 -9.02 -9.72
N ASP A 77 30.00 -8.15 -9.92
CA ASP A 77 31.09 -7.95 -8.97
C ASP A 77 30.57 -7.37 -7.64
N LEU A 78 29.68 -6.36 -7.68
CA LEU A 78 29.05 -5.78 -6.48
C LEU A 78 28.24 -6.81 -5.68
N LEU A 79 27.45 -7.65 -6.37
CA LEU A 79 26.61 -8.66 -5.72
C LEU A 79 27.43 -9.78 -5.07
N ARG A 80 28.66 -10.03 -5.54
CA ARG A 80 29.60 -10.99 -4.92
C ARG A 80 30.30 -10.43 -3.68
N ASP A 81 30.46 -9.10 -3.58
CA ASP A 81 31.14 -8.44 -2.46
C ASP A 81 30.22 -8.26 -1.24
N GLU A 82 28.89 -8.30 -1.44
CA GLU A 82 27.88 -8.25 -0.37
C GLU A 82 27.49 -9.63 0.22
N SER A 83 28.05 -10.73 -0.29
CA SER A 83 27.80 -12.11 0.16
C SER A 83 28.97 -12.72 0.92
#